data_AF-E0RXB0-F1
#
_entry.id   AF-E0RXB0-F1
#
_cell.length_a   1.000
_cell.length_b   1.000
_cell.length_c   1.000
_cell.angle_alpha   90.00
_cell.angle_beta   90.00
_cell.angle_gamma   90.00
#
_symmetry.space_group_name_H-M   'P 1'
#
loop_
_entity.id
_entity.type
_entity.pdbx_description
1 polymer ?
#
loop_
_entity_poly.entity_id
_entity_poly.type
_entity_poly.pdbx_seq_one_letter_code
_entity_poly.pdbx_strand_id
1 'polypeptide(L)'
;MTSLLELKQYISKFYIKNETYISYVWKFLLALITIAIINNKLGYMQPLNNIAIVLMASLLCAILPANFIVFIAAVFILGHLYSAAVESALVVAIIFLLMFLLYFRFSPKDTLAVLLTPIFFFMHIPYVMPLAMGLLGLPTSAVSVAFGLVIAYMINYFSAGNSVGKIGTDVEETSTQFQSVLKGILGDKTMLVMIIVFAIAIVIVYMIRRASIDYSWRIAIAAGSISIIVGMLVGDLVLETQISFLGVILGTVVSAALMLVVEFFAFNVDYTRTEKVQFEDDDYYYYVKAVPKVTVSAPERRVKKINRANGRRR
;
A
#
# COMPACT_ATOMS: atom_id res chain seq x y z
N MET A 1 -6.22 -14.39 24.76
CA MET A 1 -6.83 -13.17 24.17
C MET A 1 -6.46 -11.90 24.94
N THR A 2 -6.50 -11.91 26.28
CA THR A 2 -6.08 -10.79 27.14
C THR A 2 -4.66 -10.29 26.83
N SER A 3 -3.67 -11.17 26.73
CA SER A 3 -2.27 -10.77 26.44
C SER A 3 -2.07 -10.11 25.08
N LEU A 4 -2.83 -10.51 24.04
CA LEU A 4 -2.74 -9.94 22.70
C LEU A 4 -3.35 -8.52 22.66
N LEU A 5 -4.42 -8.31 23.42
CA LEU A 5 -5.06 -7.01 23.58
C LEU A 5 -4.22 -6.06 24.45
N GLU A 6 -3.60 -6.56 25.52
CA GLU A 6 -2.62 -5.80 26.31
C GLU A 6 -1.42 -5.37 25.46
N LEU A 7 -0.88 -6.29 24.64
CA LEU A 7 0.18 -5.99 23.67
C LEU A 7 -0.25 -4.90 22.69
N LYS A 8 -1.46 -5.00 22.11
CA LYS A 8 -2.03 -3.96 21.24
C LYS A 8 -2.07 -2.61 21.93
N GLN A 9 -2.60 -2.54 23.15
CA GLN A 9 -2.68 -1.29 23.91
C GLN A 9 -1.29 -0.71 24.21
N TYR A 10 -0.31 -1.55 24.56
CA TYR A 10 1.07 -1.13 24.79
C TYR A 10 1.70 -0.53 23.51
N ILE A 11 1.58 -1.24 22.38
CA ILE A 11 2.08 -0.78 21.08
C ILE A 11 1.41 0.54 20.67
N SER A 12 0.09 0.65 20.78
CA SER A 12 -0.63 1.88 20.46
C SER A 12 -0.19 3.05 21.34
N LYS A 13 -0.03 2.85 22.65
CA LYS A 13 0.45 3.90 23.56
C LYS A 13 1.89 4.32 23.23
N PHE A 14 2.75 3.36 22.92
CA PHE A 14 4.13 3.63 22.50
C PHE A 14 4.17 4.43 21.19
N TYR A 15 3.33 4.06 20.22
CA TYR A 15 3.24 4.76 18.93
C TYR A 15 2.77 6.20 19.11
N ILE A 16 1.67 6.42 19.82
CA ILE A 16 1.11 7.77 20.07
C ILE A 16 2.11 8.65 20.81
N LYS A 17 2.84 8.09 21.80
CA LYS A 17 3.84 8.83 22.56
C LYS A 17 5.02 9.31 21.70
N ASN A 18 5.41 8.51 20.70
CA ASN A 18 6.61 8.74 19.90
C ASN A 18 6.29 9.00 18.41
N GLU A 19 5.08 9.45 18.10
CA GLU A 19 4.52 9.51 16.73
C GLU A 19 5.45 10.23 15.75
N THR A 20 5.97 11.39 16.15
CA THR A 20 6.88 12.20 15.32
C THR A 20 8.15 11.44 14.93
N TYR A 21 8.82 10.82 15.89
CA TYR A 21 10.06 10.08 15.65
C TYR A 21 9.82 8.81 14.83
N ILE A 22 8.76 8.07 15.16
CA ILE A 22 8.37 6.85 14.44
C ILE A 22 8.00 7.17 12.99
N SER A 23 7.31 8.30 12.75
CA SER A 23 6.98 8.78 11.40
C SER A 23 8.24 9.06 10.56
N TYR A 24 9.26 9.70 11.15
CA TYR A 24 10.53 9.93 10.45
C TYR A 24 11.25 8.63 10.11
N VAL A 25 11.29 7.68 11.06
CA VAL A 25 11.89 6.36 10.83
C VAL A 25 11.15 5.60 9.73
N TRP A 26 9.82 5.61 9.72
CA TRP A 26 9.05 4.94 8.68
C TRP A 26 9.24 5.56 7.31
N LYS A 27 9.25 6.89 7.21
CA LYS A 27 9.52 7.58 5.94
C LYS A 27 10.93 7.27 5.43
N PHE A 28 11.92 7.24 6.31
CA PHE A 28 13.29 6.84 5.97
C PHE A 28 13.33 5.41 5.41
N LEU A 29 12.75 4.44 6.13
CA LEU A 29 12.75 3.03 5.71
C LEU A 29 11.98 2.85 4.40
N LEU A 30 10.83 3.50 4.24
CA LEU A 30 10.03 3.44 3.02
C LEU A 30 10.81 3.98 1.82
N ALA A 31 11.46 5.14 1.97
CA ALA A 31 12.30 5.72 0.92
C ALA A 31 13.49 4.81 0.59
N LEU A 32 14.18 4.29 1.61
CA LEU A 32 15.34 3.41 1.45
C LEU A 32 14.98 2.14 0.67
N ILE A 33 13.89 1.47 1.07
CA ILE A 33 13.42 0.25 0.39
C ILE A 33 13.01 0.57 -1.05
N THR A 34 12.28 1.67 -1.26
CA THR A 34 11.84 2.08 -2.60
C THR A 34 13.02 2.30 -3.53
N ILE A 35 14.00 3.11 -3.10
CA ILE A 35 15.20 3.43 -3.90
C ILE A 35 16.04 2.17 -4.11
N ALA A 36 16.22 1.33 -3.09
CA ALA A 36 16.97 0.09 -3.20
C ALA A 36 16.36 -0.87 -4.24
N ILE A 37 15.03 -0.99 -4.30
CA ILE A 37 14.34 -1.79 -5.32
C ILE A 37 14.57 -1.20 -6.72
N ILE A 38 14.44 0.12 -6.88
CA ILE A 38 14.67 0.79 -8.16
C ILE A 38 16.10 0.54 -8.65
N ASN A 39 17.09 0.73 -7.79
CA ASN A 39 18.50 0.52 -8.11
C ASN A 39 18.80 -0.93 -8.45
N ASN A 40 18.22 -1.89 -7.71
CA ASN A 40 18.40 -3.32 -7.97
C ASN A 40 17.82 -3.73 -9.34
N LYS A 41 16.68 -3.15 -9.73
CA LYS A 41 16.00 -3.49 -10.99
C LYS A 41 16.57 -2.79 -12.22
N LEU A 42 16.91 -1.51 -12.12
CA LEU A 42 17.37 -0.73 -13.26
C LEU A 42 18.90 -0.64 -13.32
N GLY A 43 19.56 -0.23 -12.23
CA GLY A 43 21.01 -0.30 -12.07
C GLY A 43 21.89 0.45 -13.09
N TYR A 44 21.33 1.12 -14.09
CA TYR A 44 22.08 1.67 -15.24
C TYR A 44 23.09 2.79 -14.86
N MET A 45 22.67 3.77 -14.06
CA MET A 45 23.51 4.90 -13.66
C MET A 45 24.32 4.57 -12.40
N GLN A 46 25.63 4.34 -12.55
CA GLN A 46 26.53 3.95 -11.44
C GLN A 46 26.52 4.92 -10.25
N PRO A 47 26.56 6.26 -10.42
CA PRO A 47 26.46 7.18 -9.28
C PRO A 47 25.21 6.99 -8.43
N LEU A 48 24.06 6.70 -9.02
CA LEU A 48 22.80 6.50 -8.27
C LEU A 48 22.79 5.20 -7.46
N ASN A 49 23.63 4.23 -7.82
CA ASN A 49 23.81 2.98 -7.07
C ASN A 49 24.69 3.17 -5.82
N ASN A 50 25.35 4.32 -5.66
CA ASN A 50 26.21 4.56 -4.50
C ASN A 50 25.37 4.61 -3.22
N ILE A 51 25.71 3.75 -2.25
CA ILE A 51 25.01 3.63 -0.96
C ILE A 51 24.92 4.97 -0.23
N ALA A 52 25.93 5.84 -0.33
CA ALA A 52 25.92 7.15 0.32
C ALA A 52 24.84 8.07 -0.28
N ILE A 53 24.67 8.05 -1.61
CA ILE A 53 23.63 8.83 -2.30
C ILE A 53 22.24 8.30 -1.94
N VAL A 54 22.07 6.97 -1.92
CA VAL A 54 20.81 6.32 -1.52
C VAL A 54 20.43 6.66 -0.07
N LEU A 55 21.38 6.58 0.86
CA LEU A 55 21.15 6.92 2.27
C LEU A 55 20.83 8.40 2.44
N MET A 56 21.55 9.30 1.76
CA MET A 56 21.32 10.74 1.85
C MET A 56 19.95 11.13 1.29
N ALA A 57 19.55 10.57 0.14
CA ALA A 57 18.22 10.78 -0.44
C ALA A 57 17.10 10.25 0.48
N SER A 58 17.31 9.08 1.09
CA SER A 58 16.36 8.47 2.04
C SER A 58 16.22 9.30 3.32
N LEU A 59 17.33 9.85 3.82
CA LEU A 59 17.36 10.71 5.00
C LEU A 59 16.64 12.05 4.73
N LEU A 60 16.85 12.63 3.56
CA LEU A 60 16.13 13.83 3.12
C LEU A 60 14.61 13.58 3.06
N CYS A 61 14.20 12.42 2.54
CA CYS A 61 12.80 11.98 2.51
C CYS A 61 12.18 11.78 3.90
N ALA A 62 12.99 11.42 4.90
CA ALA A 62 12.53 11.23 6.26
C ALA A 62 11.99 12.52 6.88
N ILE A 63 12.60 13.66 6.53
CA ILE A 63 12.26 14.98 7.08
C ILE A 63 11.09 15.59 6.30
N LEU A 64 11.07 15.42 4.98
CA LEU A 64 10.08 16.02 4.09
C LEU A 64 8.70 15.33 4.13
N PRO A 65 7.66 15.95 3.51
CA PRO A 65 6.34 15.33 3.39
C PRO A 65 6.40 14.01 2.63
N ALA A 66 5.51 13.06 2.94
CA ALA A 66 5.54 11.72 2.34
C ALA A 66 5.51 11.74 0.80
N ASN A 67 4.77 12.68 0.20
CA ASN A 67 4.70 12.85 -1.26
C ASN A 67 6.07 13.11 -1.91
N PHE A 68 7.04 13.64 -1.15
CA PHE A 68 8.40 13.84 -1.65
C PHE A 68 9.13 12.53 -1.95
N ILE A 69 8.77 11.43 -1.28
CA ILE A 69 9.33 10.09 -1.57
C ILE A 69 8.97 9.67 -3.01
N VAL A 70 7.74 9.93 -3.44
CA VAL A 70 7.28 9.62 -4.81
C VAL A 70 8.07 10.43 -5.83
N PHE A 71 8.31 11.71 -5.55
CA PHE A 71 9.12 12.58 -6.40
C PHE A 71 10.57 12.07 -6.52
N ILE A 72 11.21 11.74 -5.39
CA ILE A 72 12.57 11.19 -5.40
C ILE A 72 12.62 9.84 -6.12
N ALA A 73 11.65 8.95 -5.90
CA ALA A 73 11.57 7.69 -6.64
C ALA A 73 11.47 7.92 -8.16
N ALA A 74 10.65 8.88 -8.60
CA ALA A 74 10.55 9.24 -10.01
C ALA A 74 11.88 9.78 -10.57
N VAL A 75 12.59 10.63 -9.82
CA VAL A 75 13.93 11.14 -10.20
C VAL A 75 14.94 10.01 -10.36
N PHE A 76 14.96 9.04 -9.44
CA PHE A 76 15.86 7.88 -9.53
C PHE A 76 15.55 7.02 -10.77
N ILE A 77 14.27 6.72 -11.03
CA ILE A 77 13.85 5.98 -12.22
C ILE A 77 14.29 6.72 -13.49
N LEU A 78 14.02 8.02 -13.59
CA LEU A 78 14.42 8.83 -14.74
C LEU A 78 15.95 8.90 -14.89
N GLY A 79 16.70 9.01 -13.80
CA GLY A 79 18.16 9.05 -13.84
C GLY A 79 18.77 7.74 -14.37
N HIS A 80 18.26 6.59 -13.93
CA HIS A 80 18.66 5.30 -14.48
C HIS A 80 18.32 5.19 -15.96
N LEU A 81 17.10 5.55 -16.35
CA LEU A 81 16.67 5.50 -17.74
C LEU A 81 17.45 6.46 -18.62
N TYR A 82 17.81 7.65 -18.13
CA TYR A 82 18.61 8.62 -18.87
C TYR A 82 19.99 8.05 -19.22
N SER A 83 20.61 7.33 -18.28
CA SER A 83 21.88 6.64 -18.52
C SER A 83 21.75 5.44 -19.47
N ALA A 84 20.57 4.85 -19.59
CA ALA A 84 20.32 3.71 -20.48
C ALA A 84 20.00 4.17 -21.91
N ALA A 85 18.99 5.04 -22.03
CA ALA A 85 18.54 5.68 -23.25
C ALA A 85 17.77 6.96 -22.89
N VAL A 86 18.31 8.12 -23.28
CA VAL A 86 17.71 9.46 -23.04
C VAL A 86 16.24 9.50 -23.47
N GLU A 87 15.91 8.78 -24.52
CA GLU A 87 14.63 8.86 -25.20
C GLU A 87 13.57 8.10 -24.41
N SER A 88 13.97 6.97 -23.85
CA SER A 88 13.14 6.22 -22.89
C SER A 88 12.86 7.05 -21.65
N ALA A 89 13.84 7.82 -21.17
CA ALA A 89 13.64 8.73 -20.04
C ALA A 89 12.64 9.85 -20.37
N LEU A 90 12.68 10.41 -21.58
CA LEU A 90 11.71 11.42 -22.03
C LEU A 90 10.27 10.86 -22.03
N VAL A 91 10.06 9.67 -22.60
CA VAL A 91 8.73 9.04 -22.62
C VAL A 91 8.21 8.81 -21.20
N VAL A 92 9.04 8.25 -20.33
CA VAL A 92 8.68 8.01 -18.93
C VAL A 92 8.43 9.32 -18.18
N ALA A 93 9.16 10.40 -18.47
CA ALA A 93 8.93 11.70 -17.87
C ALA A 93 7.54 12.25 -18.23
N ILE A 94 7.09 12.08 -19.49
CA ILE A 94 5.74 12.47 -19.93
C ILE A 94 4.68 11.64 -19.19
N ILE A 95 4.87 10.32 -19.08
CA ILE A 95 3.97 9.45 -18.35
C ILE A 95 3.88 9.88 -16.87
N PHE A 96 5.02 10.11 -16.21
CA PHE A 96 5.06 10.58 -14.84
C PHE A 96 4.39 11.94 -14.67
N LEU A 97 4.61 12.88 -15.58
CA LEU A 97 3.94 14.19 -15.53
C LEU A 97 2.41 14.02 -15.53
N LEU A 98 1.88 13.20 -16.46
CA LEU A 98 0.44 12.91 -16.51
C LEU A 98 -0.05 12.23 -15.23
N MET A 99 0.69 11.23 -14.73
CA MET A 99 0.35 10.54 -13.47
C MET A 99 0.38 11.50 -12.27
N PHE A 100 1.34 12.40 -12.18
CA PHE A 100 1.41 13.41 -11.11
C PHE A 100 0.22 14.36 -11.15
N LEU A 101 -0.13 14.88 -12.33
CA LEU A 101 -1.30 15.77 -12.49
C LEU A 101 -2.60 15.07 -12.05
N LEU A 102 -2.79 13.82 -12.46
CA LEU A 102 -3.96 13.03 -12.07
C LEU A 102 -3.93 12.64 -10.59
N TYR A 103 -2.75 12.30 -10.03
CA TYR A 103 -2.59 11.94 -8.63
C TYR A 103 -2.97 13.10 -7.71
N PHE A 104 -2.49 14.32 -7.99
CA PHE A 104 -2.85 15.50 -7.22
C PHE A 104 -4.34 15.85 -7.31
N ARG A 105 -4.98 15.52 -8.43
CA ARG A 105 -6.42 15.74 -8.61
C ARG A 105 -7.28 14.74 -7.85
N PHE A 106 -6.93 13.45 -7.88
CA PHE A 106 -7.81 12.38 -7.44
C PHE A 106 -7.49 11.83 -6.05
N SER A 107 -6.21 11.72 -5.67
CA SER A 107 -5.86 11.14 -4.37
C SER A 107 -4.52 11.59 -3.79
N PRO A 108 -4.33 12.90 -3.51
CA PRO A 108 -3.06 13.44 -3.00
C PRO A 108 -2.64 12.91 -1.62
N LYS A 109 -3.56 12.21 -0.92
CA LYS A 109 -3.35 11.64 0.42
C LYS A 109 -2.95 10.16 0.40
N ASP A 110 -3.01 9.50 -0.76
CA ASP A 110 -2.74 8.06 -0.90
C ASP A 110 -1.29 7.77 -1.32
N THR A 111 -0.34 8.50 -0.76
CA THR A 111 1.10 8.34 -1.07
C THR A 111 1.56 6.90 -0.86
N LEU A 112 1.10 6.30 0.24
CA LEU A 112 1.45 4.93 0.58
C LEU A 112 0.94 3.94 -0.46
N ALA A 113 -0.20 4.21 -1.11
CA ALA A 113 -0.71 3.32 -2.15
C ALA A 113 0.21 3.32 -3.39
N VAL A 114 0.68 4.49 -3.80
CA VAL A 114 1.58 4.63 -4.96
C VAL A 114 2.94 3.97 -4.70
N LEU A 115 3.46 4.06 -3.48
CA LEU A 115 4.78 3.50 -3.12
C LEU A 115 4.74 2.01 -2.76
N LEU A 116 3.77 1.58 -1.96
CA LEU A 116 3.70 0.19 -1.48
C LEU A 116 3.27 -0.78 -2.57
N THR A 117 2.50 -0.35 -3.57
CA THR A 117 2.08 -1.22 -4.68
C THR A 117 3.27 -1.80 -5.45
N PRO A 118 4.22 -1.00 -5.99
CA PRO A 118 5.39 -1.56 -6.66
C PRO A 118 6.28 -2.36 -5.69
N ILE A 119 6.41 -1.95 -4.42
CA ILE A 119 7.16 -2.72 -3.42
C ILE A 119 6.55 -4.13 -3.27
N PHE A 120 5.25 -4.23 -3.02
CA PHE A 120 4.58 -5.51 -2.85
C PHE A 120 4.53 -6.34 -4.13
N PHE A 121 4.49 -5.68 -5.30
CA PHE A 121 4.64 -6.36 -6.59
C PHE A 121 5.99 -7.07 -6.69
N PHE A 122 7.09 -6.39 -6.37
CA PHE A 122 8.43 -6.99 -6.38
C PHE A 122 8.68 -7.98 -5.23
N MET A 123 7.91 -7.90 -4.15
CA MET A 123 7.88 -8.91 -3.08
C MET A 123 6.96 -10.11 -3.37
N HIS A 124 6.35 -10.18 -4.56
CA HIS A 124 5.43 -11.25 -4.97
C HIS A 124 4.13 -11.34 -4.14
N ILE A 125 3.68 -10.24 -3.53
CA ILE A 125 2.42 -10.14 -2.78
C ILE A 125 1.57 -8.91 -3.18
N PRO A 126 1.36 -8.62 -4.50
CA PRO A 126 0.68 -7.40 -4.94
C PRO A 126 -0.78 -7.30 -4.46
N TYR A 127 -1.42 -8.43 -4.16
CA TYR A 127 -2.82 -8.53 -3.72
C TYR A 127 -3.09 -7.90 -2.34
N VAL A 128 -2.04 -7.54 -1.59
CA VAL A 128 -2.17 -6.80 -0.32
C VAL A 128 -2.85 -5.45 -0.56
N MET A 129 -2.48 -4.77 -1.63
CA MET A 129 -2.92 -3.40 -1.89
C MET A 129 -4.40 -3.22 -2.15
N PRO A 130 -5.06 -4.01 -3.04
CA PRO A 130 -6.49 -3.86 -3.25
C PRO A 130 -7.29 -4.15 -1.98
N LEU A 131 -6.88 -5.13 -1.16
CA LEU A 131 -7.54 -5.41 0.11
C LEU A 131 -7.30 -4.30 1.13
N ALA A 132 -6.06 -3.82 1.27
CA ALA A 132 -5.70 -2.77 2.21
C ALA A 132 -6.39 -1.44 1.88
N MET A 133 -6.38 -1.02 0.62
CA MET A 133 -7.03 0.23 0.19
C MET A 133 -8.56 0.12 0.19
N GLY A 134 -9.11 -1.08 -0.04
CA GLY A 134 -10.54 -1.33 0.20
C GLY A 134 -10.92 -1.20 1.68
N LEU A 135 -10.07 -1.68 2.59
CA LEU A 135 -10.30 -1.69 4.05
C LEU A 135 -10.02 -0.37 4.75
N LEU A 136 -9.02 0.40 4.30
CA LEU A 136 -8.55 1.62 4.96
C LEU A 136 -8.79 2.88 4.13
N GLY A 137 -8.75 2.75 2.80
CA GLY A 137 -8.83 3.87 1.86
C GLY A 137 -10.24 4.19 1.37
N LEU A 138 -10.32 4.84 0.22
CA LEU A 138 -11.55 5.20 -0.48
C LEU A 138 -11.59 4.50 -1.84
N PRO A 139 -12.74 4.45 -2.54
CA PRO A 139 -12.79 3.93 -3.90
C PRO A 139 -11.86 4.67 -4.86
N THR A 140 -11.61 5.95 -4.63
CA THR A 140 -10.64 6.77 -5.39
C THR A 140 -9.20 6.27 -5.26
N SER A 141 -8.88 5.52 -4.19
CA SER A 141 -7.58 4.89 -4.00
C SER A 141 -7.23 3.86 -5.06
N ALA A 142 -8.23 3.37 -5.83
CA ALA A 142 -8.00 2.53 -6.99
C ALA A 142 -7.09 3.20 -8.03
N VAL A 143 -7.17 4.52 -8.19
CA VAL A 143 -6.29 5.29 -9.08
C VAL A 143 -4.83 5.22 -8.62
N SER A 144 -4.59 5.40 -7.33
CA SER A 144 -3.24 5.36 -6.75
C SER A 144 -2.62 3.96 -6.84
N VAL A 145 -3.42 2.91 -6.63
CA VAL A 145 -2.97 1.51 -6.79
C VAL A 145 -2.67 1.22 -8.27
N ALA A 146 -3.53 1.68 -9.19
CA ALA A 146 -3.28 1.54 -10.62
C ALA A 146 -1.97 2.22 -11.05
N PHE A 147 -1.70 3.42 -10.55
CA PHE A 147 -0.43 4.11 -10.79
C PHE A 147 0.78 3.34 -10.26
N GLY A 148 0.66 2.77 -9.06
CA GLY A 148 1.71 1.91 -8.53
C GLY A 148 1.96 0.66 -9.38
N LEU A 149 0.91 0.04 -9.95
CA LEU A 149 1.05 -1.07 -10.89
C LEU A 149 1.73 -0.64 -12.19
N VAL A 150 1.32 0.49 -12.78
CA VAL A 150 1.96 1.04 -13.99
C VAL A 150 3.45 1.25 -13.76
N ILE A 151 3.84 1.83 -12.62
CA ILE A 151 5.26 2.00 -12.24
C ILE A 151 5.98 0.65 -12.12
N ALA A 152 5.35 -0.34 -11.48
CA ALA A 152 5.96 -1.66 -11.29
C ALA A 152 6.23 -2.38 -12.63
N TYR A 153 5.22 -2.41 -13.51
CA TYR A 153 5.35 -3.01 -14.84
C TYR A 153 6.33 -2.24 -15.72
N MET A 154 6.35 -0.91 -15.63
CA MET A 154 7.33 -0.08 -16.33
C MET A 154 8.76 -0.40 -15.89
N ILE A 155 9.02 -0.47 -14.57
CA ILE A 155 10.33 -0.88 -14.06
C ILE A 155 10.71 -2.28 -14.56
N ASN A 156 9.76 -3.23 -14.56
CA ASN A 156 9.99 -4.59 -15.05
C ASN A 156 10.31 -4.62 -16.55
N TYR A 157 9.58 -3.83 -17.35
CA TYR A 157 9.80 -3.70 -18.79
C TYR A 157 11.23 -3.26 -19.11
N PHE A 158 11.72 -2.20 -18.45
CA PHE A 158 13.09 -1.73 -18.66
C PHE A 158 14.12 -2.68 -18.06
N SER A 159 13.88 -3.25 -16.87
CA SER A 159 14.78 -4.22 -16.24
C SER A 159 15.09 -5.44 -17.13
N ALA A 160 14.15 -5.84 -17.98
CA ALA A 160 14.34 -6.90 -18.98
C ALA A 160 15.21 -6.51 -20.19
N GLY A 161 15.77 -5.29 -20.21
CA GLY A 161 16.63 -4.79 -21.29
C GLY A 161 15.89 -4.15 -22.46
N ASN A 162 14.57 -3.94 -22.33
CA ASN A 162 13.75 -3.29 -23.36
C ASN A 162 13.93 -1.77 -23.33
N SER A 163 15.13 -1.27 -23.64
CA SER A 163 15.39 0.15 -23.86
C SER A 163 15.27 0.50 -25.34
N VAL A 164 14.88 1.75 -25.62
CA VAL A 164 14.92 2.28 -26.99
C VAL A 164 16.38 2.48 -27.38
N GLY A 165 16.81 1.92 -28.51
CA GLY A 165 18.06 2.30 -29.16
C GLY A 165 18.06 3.79 -29.52
N LYS A 166 19.18 4.35 -29.98
CA LYS A 166 19.26 5.77 -30.35
C LYS A 166 18.09 6.16 -31.27
N ILE A 167 17.40 7.26 -30.97
CA ILE A 167 16.46 7.89 -31.89
C ILE A 167 17.20 8.11 -33.21
N GLY A 168 16.67 7.54 -34.30
CA GLY A 168 17.14 7.83 -35.63
C GLY A 168 16.90 9.31 -35.97
N THR A 169 17.66 9.85 -36.92
CA THR A 169 17.52 11.26 -37.31
C THR A 169 16.18 11.58 -37.98
N ASP A 170 15.39 10.58 -38.33
CA ASP A 170 14.09 10.72 -38.97
C ASP A 170 12.91 10.78 -37.98
N VAL A 171 11.99 11.69 -38.26
CA VAL A 171 10.78 11.95 -37.45
C VAL A 171 9.84 10.74 -37.43
N GLU A 172 9.78 9.96 -38.51
CA GLU A 172 9.00 8.71 -38.59
C GLU A 172 9.59 7.59 -37.72
N GLU A 173 10.91 7.45 -37.70
CA GLU A 173 11.59 6.48 -36.82
C GLU A 173 11.40 6.85 -35.34
N THR A 174 11.43 8.14 -35.03
CA THR A 174 11.16 8.65 -33.67
C THR A 174 9.73 8.33 -33.22
N SER A 175 8.74 8.54 -34.10
CA SER A 175 7.32 8.28 -33.81
C SER A 175 7.04 6.79 -33.59
N THR A 176 7.60 5.93 -34.42
CA THR A 176 7.43 4.46 -34.30
C THR A 176 8.08 3.91 -33.04
N GLN A 177 9.27 4.39 -32.67
CA GLN A 177 9.94 4.04 -31.43
C GLN A 177 9.14 4.50 -30.19
N PHE A 178 8.61 5.73 -30.21
CA PHE A 178 7.75 6.24 -29.15
C PHE A 178 6.51 5.36 -28.94
N GLN A 179 5.82 4.99 -30.02
CA GLN A 179 4.67 4.07 -29.95
C GLN A 179 5.07 2.69 -29.44
N SER A 180 6.27 2.20 -29.78
CA SER A 180 6.77 0.92 -29.31
C SER A 180 6.97 0.89 -27.79
N VAL A 181 7.57 1.94 -27.21
CA VAL A 181 7.72 2.05 -25.75
C VAL A 181 6.37 2.16 -25.06
N LEU A 182 5.49 3.01 -25.58
CA LEU A 182 4.16 3.16 -25.01
C LEU A 182 3.39 1.84 -25.02
N LYS A 183 3.45 1.09 -26.13
CA LYS A 183 2.85 -0.24 -26.20
C LYS A 183 3.56 -1.24 -25.29
N GLY A 184 4.87 -1.15 -25.12
CA GLY A 184 5.63 -1.99 -24.19
C GLY A 184 5.25 -1.78 -22.73
N ILE A 185 5.06 -0.53 -22.32
CA ILE A 185 4.70 -0.17 -20.93
C ILE A 185 3.20 -0.39 -20.67
N LEU A 186 2.34 0.13 -21.55
CA LEU A 186 0.88 0.17 -21.32
C LEU A 186 0.12 -0.98 -21.96
N GLY A 187 0.73 -1.69 -22.91
CA GLY A 187 0.11 -2.81 -23.63
C GLY A 187 0.27 -4.16 -22.94
N ASP A 188 0.89 -4.22 -21.76
CA ASP A 188 0.95 -5.44 -20.97
C ASP A 188 -0.48 -5.83 -20.52
N LYS A 189 -1.00 -6.89 -21.14
CA LYS A 189 -2.34 -7.41 -20.85
C LYS A 189 -2.48 -7.82 -19.38
N THR A 190 -1.42 -8.36 -18.78
CA THR A 190 -1.38 -8.78 -17.36
C THR A 190 -1.53 -7.57 -16.45
N MET A 191 -0.86 -6.46 -16.77
CA MET A 191 -1.03 -5.20 -16.06
C MET A 191 -2.47 -4.72 -16.11
N LEU A 192 -3.10 -4.74 -17.29
CA LEU A 192 -4.49 -4.31 -17.47
C LEU A 192 -5.47 -5.18 -16.66
N VAL A 193 -5.29 -6.51 -16.68
CA VAL A 193 -6.06 -7.43 -15.83
C VAL A 193 -5.92 -7.04 -14.36
N MET A 194 -4.69 -6.88 -13.88
CA MET A 194 -4.45 -6.54 -12.47
C MET A 194 -5.10 -5.21 -12.08
N ILE A 195 -4.98 -4.17 -12.92
CA ILE A 195 -5.59 -2.86 -12.65
C ILE A 195 -7.12 -2.99 -12.50
N ILE A 196 -7.78 -3.68 -13.44
CA ILE A 196 -9.24 -3.84 -13.43
C ILE A 196 -9.67 -4.66 -12.22
N VAL A 197 -9.03 -5.80 -11.98
CA VAL A 197 -9.37 -6.69 -10.86
C VAL A 197 -9.14 -5.99 -9.52
N PHE A 198 -8.05 -5.23 -9.38
CA PHE A 198 -7.74 -4.52 -8.14
C PHE A 198 -8.74 -3.40 -7.89
N ALA A 199 -9.14 -2.66 -8.93
CA ALA A 199 -10.17 -1.63 -8.82
C ALA A 199 -11.52 -2.23 -8.36
N ILE A 200 -11.95 -3.34 -8.98
CA ILE A 200 -13.17 -4.06 -8.59
C ILE A 200 -13.09 -4.55 -7.14
N ALA A 201 -11.97 -5.16 -6.75
CA ALA A 201 -11.76 -5.66 -5.40
C ALA A 201 -11.80 -4.53 -4.36
N ILE A 202 -11.17 -3.39 -4.62
CA ILE A 202 -11.23 -2.21 -3.73
C ILE A 202 -12.66 -1.77 -3.50
N VAL A 203 -13.46 -1.67 -4.57
CA VAL A 203 -14.87 -1.26 -4.49
C VAL A 203 -15.69 -2.27 -3.69
N ILE A 204 -15.56 -3.57 -3.97
CA ILE A 204 -16.27 -4.65 -3.25
C ILE A 204 -15.95 -4.60 -1.75
N VAL A 205 -14.67 -4.59 -1.39
CA VAL A 205 -14.21 -4.55 0.01
C VAL A 205 -14.72 -3.28 0.70
N TYR A 206 -14.65 -2.14 0.02
CA TYR A 206 -15.11 -0.86 0.54
C TYR A 206 -16.62 -0.83 0.80
N MET A 207 -17.44 -1.43 -0.08
CA MET A 207 -18.88 -1.54 0.13
C MET A 207 -19.21 -2.45 1.31
N ILE A 208 -18.59 -3.63 1.37
CA ILE A 208 -18.89 -4.63 2.41
C ILE A 208 -18.43 -4.14 3.79
N ARG A 209 -17.26 -3.52 3.93
CA ARG A 209 -16.77 -3.05 5.25
C ARG A 209 -17.70 -2.01 5.89
N ARG A 210 -18.47 -1.27 5.07
CA ARG A 210 -19.43 -0.24 5.51
C ARG A 210 -20.84 -0.79 5.70
N ALA A 211 -21.09 -2.05 5.36
CA ALA A 211 -22.38 -2.67 5.60
C ALA A 211 -22.63 -2.81 7.12
N SER A 212 -23.89 -2.64 7.54
CA SER A 212 -24.34 -2.73 8.93
C SER A 212 -24.46 -4.18 9.45
N ILE A 213 -23.56 -5.06 8.98
CA ILE A 213 -23.54 -6.49 9.28
C ILE A 213 -22.43 -6.78 10.31
N ASP A 214 -22.65 -7.76 11.17
CA ASP A 214 -21.61 -8.23 12.09
C ASP A 214 -20.43 -8.82 11.32
N TYR A 215 -19.22 -8.61 11.84
CA TYR A 215 -17.97 -9.03 11.20
C TYR A 215 -17.75 -8.48 9.78
N SER A 216 -18.32 -7.32 9.44
CA SER A 216 -18.26 -6.71 8.10
C SER A 216 -16.83 -6.63 7.53
N TRP A 217 -15.82 -6.32 8.34
CA TRP A 217 -14.42 -6.28 7.90
C TRP A 217 -13.86 -7.65 7.52
N ARG A 218 -14.17 -8.70 8.28
CA ARG A 218 -13.75 -10.08 7.94
C ARG A 218 -14.43 -10.57 6.68
N ILE A 219 -15.73 -10.30 6.56
CA ILE A 219 -16.50 -10.62 5.36
C ILE A 219 -15.93 -9.86 4.16
N ALA A 220 -15.56 -8.58 4.33
CA ALA A 220 -14.92 -7.79 3.29
C ALA A 220 -13.57 -8.39 2.85
N ILE A 221 -12.72 -8.81 3.78
CA ILE A 221 -11.45 -9.50 3.47
C ILE A 221 -11.71 -10.77 2.66
N ALA A 222 -12.64 -11.62 3.12
CA ALA A 222 -12.96 -12.88 2.45
C ALA A 222 -13.53 -12.65 1.05
N ALA A 223 -14.52 -11.76 0.92
CA ALA A 223 -15.16 -11.45 -0.35
C ALA A 223 -14.18 -10.79 -1.34
N GLY A 224 -13.33 -9.87 -0.87
CA GLY A 224 -12.27 -9.27 -1.67
C GLY A 224 -11.23 -10.29 -2.13
N SER A 225 -10.87 -11.24 -1.27
CA SER A 225 -9.93 -12.31 -1.62
C SER A 225 -10.50 -13.23 -2.70
N ILE A 226 -11.77 -13.62 -2.57
CA ILE A 226 -12.48 -14.42 -3.57
C ILE A 226 -12.60 -13.65 -4.89
N SER A 227 -12.95 -12.35 -4.85
CA SER A 227 -13.09 -11.54 -6.07
C SER A 227 -11.75 -11.35 -6.79
N ILE A 228 -10.63 -11.23 -6.06
CA ILE A 228 -9.29 -11.22 -6.64
C ILE A 228 -9.00 -12.55 -7.34
N ILE A 229 -9.19 -13.69 -6.66
CA ILE A 229 -8.89 -15.01 -7.25
C ILE A 229 -9.73 -15.24 -8.52
N VAL A 230 -11.04 -15.01 -8.43
CA VAL A 230 -11.96 -15.18 -9.57
C VAL A 230 -11.64 -14.19 -10.68
N GLY A 231 -11.43 -12.91 -10.34
CA GLY A 231 -11.14 -11.86 -11.32
C GLY A 231 -9.83 -12.10 -12.06
N MET A 232 -8.78 -12.52 -11.36
CA MET A 232 -7.49 -12.86 -11.98
C MET A 232 -7.62 -14.08 -12.90
N LEU A 233 -8.36 -15.12 -12.49
CA LEU A 233 -8.56 -16.31 -13.31
C LEU A 233 -9.39 -16.01 -14.57
N VAL A 234 -10.48 -15.24 -14.44
CA VAL A 234 -11.28 -14.80 -15.58
C VAL A 234 -10.47 -13.90 -16.50
N GLY A 235 -9.71 -12.95 -15.94
CA GLY A 235 -8.84 -12.07 -16.71
C GLY A 235 -7.77 -12.85 -17.48
N ASP A 236 -7.18 -13.87 -16.86
CA ASP A 236 -6.19 -14.74 -17.50
C ASP A 236 -6.77 -15.51 -18.68
N LEU A 237 -7.98 -16.06 -18.52
CA LEU A 237 -8.70 -16.76 -19.59
C LEU A 237 -9.09 -15.84 -20.75
N VAL A 238 -9.59 -14.63 -20.46
CA VAL A 238 -10.13 -13.70 -21.46
C VAL A 238 -9.01 -13.03 -22.27
N LEU A 239 -7.92 -12.65 -21.61
CA LEU A 239 -6.80 -11.95 -22.25
C LEU A 239 -5.64 -12.87 -22.64
N GLU A 240 -5.79 -14.17 -22.40
CA GLU A 240 -4.81 -15.23 -22.68
C GLU A 240 -3.43 -14.88 -22.12
N THR A 241 -3.39 -14.52 -20.83
CA THR A 241 -2.14 -14.21 -20.13
C THR A 241 -1.49 -15.50 -19.59
N GLN A 242 -0.30 -15.37 -19.00
CA GLN A 242 0.42 -16.50 -18.40
C GLN A 242 0.52 -16.32 -16.88
N ILE A 243 -0.61 -16.02 -16.23
CA ILE A 243 -0.64 -15.77 -14.79
C ILE A 243 -0.62 -17.11 -14.06
N SER A 244 0.35 -17.29 -13.16
CA SER A 244 0.41 -18.50 -12.33
C SER A 244 -0.76 -18.54 -11.35
N PHE A 245 -1.72 -19.43 -11.59
CA PHE A 245 -2.89 -19.64 -10.72
C PHE A 245 -2.49 -19.94 -9.26
N LEU A 246 -1.49 -20.80 -9.06
CA LEU A 246 -0.99 -21.14 -7.74
C LEU A 246 -0.35 -19.92 -7.04
N GLY A 247 0.34 -19.06 -7.82
CA GLY A 247 0.85 -17.78 -7.34
C GLY A 247 -0.26 -16.81 -6.91
N VAL A 248 -1.37 -16.75 -7.66
CA VAL A 248 -2.54 -15.93 -7.27
C VAL A 248 -3.12 -16.40 -5.94
N ILE A 249 -3.34 -17.72 -5.78
CA ILE A 249 -3.92 -18.27 -4.54
C ILE A 249 -3.02 -17.98 -3.35
N LEU A 250 -1.73 -18.37 -3.43
CA LEU A 250 -0.81 -18.20 -2.30
C LEU A 250 -0.62 -16.72 -1.97
N GLY A 251 -0.43 -15.87 -2.98
CA GLY A 251 -0.31 -14.44 -2.80
C GLY A 251 -1.53 -13.85 -2.10
N THR A 252 -2.74 -14.23 -2.54
CA THR A 252 -3.99 -13.73 -1.96
C THR A 252 -4.19 -14.23 -0.52
N VAL A 253 -3.85 -15.48 -0.21
CA VAL A 253 -3.93 -16.03 1.16
C VAL A 253 -3.00 -15.26 2.11
N VAL A 254 -1.75 -15.01 1.70
CA VAL A 254 -0.81 -14.20 2.47
C VAL A 254 -1.35 -12.78 2.65
N SER A 255 -1.91 -12.18 1.61
CA SER A 255 -2.52 -10.85 1.68
C SER A 255 -3.70 -10.80 2.64
N ALA A 256 -4.59 -11.79 2.61
CA ALA A 256 -5.73 -11.89 3.52
C ALA A 256 -5.27 -12.03 4.97
N ALA A 257 -4.24 -12.85 5.24
CA ALA A 257 -3.66 -13.00 6.57
C ALA A 257 -3.09 -11.67 7.10
N LEU A 258 -2.37 -10.92 6.26
CA LEU A 258 -1.88 -9.58 6.61
C LEU A 258 -3.04 -8.61 6.91
N MET A 259 -4.15 -8.70 6.17
CA MET A 259 -5.31 -7.85 6.43
C MET A 259 -6.05 -8.19 7.72
N LEU A 260 -6.04 -9.45 8.16
CA LEU A 260 -6.56 -9.82 9.49
C LEU A 260 -5.71 -9.19 10.61
N VAL A 261 -4.38 -9.08 10.40
CA VAL A 261 -3.51 -8.34 11.33
C VAL A 261 -3.88 -6.86 11.33
N VAL A 262 -4.09 -6.26 10.15
CA VAL A 262 -4.52 -4.85 10.03
C VAL A 262 -5.88 -4.63 10.70
N GLU A 263 -6.86 -5.50 10.49
CA GLU A 263 -8.18 -5.47 11.15
C GLU A 263 -8.01 -5.52 12.67
N PHE A 264 -7.14 -6.40 13.19
CA PHE A 264 -6.91 -6.50 14.62
C PHE A 264 -6.41 -5.19 15.24
N PHE A 265 -5.55 -4.44 14.54
CA PHE A 265 -5.09 -3.14 15.02
C PHE A 265 -6.12 -2.02 14.78
N ALA A 266 -6.67 -1.92 13.58
CA ALA A 266 -7.51 -0.80 13.14
C ALA A 266 -8.98 -0.91 13.60
N PHE A 267 -9.56 -2.11 13.62
CA PHE A 267 -11.00 -2.33 13.81
C PHE A 267 -11.30 -3.57 14.67
N ASN A 268 -11.01 -3.47 15.96
CA ASN A 268 -11.28 -4.55 16.92
C ASN A 268 -12.45 -4.21 17.83
N VAL A 269 -13.62 -4.75 17.50
CA VAL A 269 -14.90 -4.53 18.17
C VAL A 269 -15.48 -5.83 18.71
N ASP A 270 -16.31 -5.74 19.75
CA ASP A 270 -16.96 -6.86 20.42
C ASP A 270 -18.42 -6.96 20.00
N TYR A 271 -18.70 -7.79 19.00
CA TYR A 271 -20.06 -7.99 18.50
C TYR A 271 -20.99 -8.70 19.51
N THR A 272 -20.45 -9.36 20.55
CA THR A 272 -21.29 -10.05 21.54
C THR A 272 -22.03 -9.08 22.47
N ARG A 273 -21.49 -7.88 22.65
CA ARG A 273 -22.07 -6.79 23.46
C ARG A 273 -22.73 -5.71 22.60
N THR A 274 -23.33 -6.12 21.49
CA THR A 274 -24.04 -5.18 20.60
C THR A 274 -25.31 -4.67 21.26
N GLU A 275 -25.47 -3.35 21.32
CA GLU A 275 -26.64 -2.68 21.88
C GLU A 275 -27.37 -1.88 20.79
N LYS A 276 -28.70 -1.84 20.86
CA LYS A 276 -29.52 -0.95 20.05
C LYS A 276 -30.00 0.18 20.95
N VAL A 277 -29.53 1.39 20.67
CA VAL A 277 -29.82 2.58 21.46
C VAL A 277 -30.63 3.56 20.64
N GLN A 278 -31.53 4.26 21.31
CA GLN A 278 -32.35 5.32 20.74
C GLN A 278 -31.88 6.65 21.33
N PHE A 279 -31.60 7.62 20.46
CA PHE A 279 -31.34 9.00 20.85
C PHE A 279 -32.44 9.88 20.27
N GLU A 280 -32.85 10.89 21.01
CA GLU A 280 -33.79 11.90 20.56
C GLU A 280 -33.12 13.26 20.75
N ASP A 281 -33.23 14.11 19.73
CA ASP A 281 -32.88 15.53 19.76
C ASP A 281 -34.12 16.32 19.32
N ASP A 282 -34.10 17.65 19.43
CA ASP A 282 -35.25 18.53 19.18
C ASP A 282 -35.88 18.32 17.78
N ASP A 283 -35.08 17.90 16.79
CA ASP A 283 -35.50 17.68 15.41
C ASP A 283 -35.61 16.19 15.00
N TYR A 284 -34.97 15.24 15.70
CA TYR A 284 -34.78 13.87 15.19
C TYR A 284 -34.75 12.77 16.24
N TYR A 285 -35.35 11.62 15.88
CA TYR A 285 -35.13 10.33 16.54
C TYR A 285 -34.08 9.50 15.78
N TYR A 286 -33.00 9.13 16.47
CA TYR A 286 -31.93 8.27 15.95
C TYR A 286 -32.06 6.85 16.51
N TYR A 287 -32.06 5.86 15.62
CA TYR A 287 -31.92 4.44 15.98
C TYR A 287 -30.53 3.96 15.60
N VAL A 288 -29.67 3.72 16.60
CA VAL A 288 -28.25 3.43 16.37
C VAL A 288 -27.89 2.05 16.92
N LYS A 289 -27.09 1.31 16.14
CA LYS A 289 -26.42 0.08 16.59
C LYS A 289 -25.05 0.44 17.18
N ALA A 290 -24.90 0.29 18.49
CA ALA A 290 -23.64 0.49 19.18
C ALA A 290 -22.89 -0.83 19.33
N VAL A 291 -21.66 -0.91 18.82
CA VAL A 291 -20.77 -2.06 19.00
C VAL A 291 -19.55 -1.59 19.79
N PRO A 292 -19.35 -2.05 21.03
CA PRO A 292 -18.26 -1.59 21.87
C PRO A 292 -16.90 -2.07 21.34
N LYS A 293 -15.86 -1.25 21.52
CA LYS A 293 -14.49 -1.66 21.22
C LYS A 293 -14.01 -2.64 22.29
N VAL A 294 -13.21 -3.64 21.91
CA VAL A 294 -12.63 -4.57 22.87
C VAL A 294 -11.56 -3.83 23.69
N THR A 295 -11.80 -3.67 24.99
CA THR A 295 -10.84 -3.09 25.92
C THR A 295 -10.54 -4.08 27.04
N VAL A 296 -9.26 -4.17 27.41
CA VAL A 296 -8.86 -4.83 28.66
C VAL A 296 -8.65 -3.71 29.68
N SER A 297 -9.31 -3.82 30.83
CA SER A 297 -9.02 -2.98 31.99
C SER A 297 -7.56 -3.20 32.38
N ALA A 298 -6.76 -2.14 32.47
CA ALA A 298 -5.37 -2.26 32.89
C ALA A 298 -5.34 -2.93 34.28
N PRO A 299 -4.47 -3.94 34.52
CA PRO A 299 -4.40 -4.57 35.83
C PRO A 299 -4.07 -3.50 36.87
N GLU A 300 -4.95 -3.32 37.85
CA GLU A 300 -4.72 -2.42 38.98
C GLU A 300 -3.37 -2.77 39.60
N ARG A 301 -2.47 -1.79 39.71
CA ARG A 301 -1.24 -1.95 40.48
C ARG A 301 -1.64 -2.26 41.92
N ARG A 302 -1.66 -3.54 42.29
CA ARG A 302 -1.80 -3.97 43.69
C ARG A 302 -0.57 -3.49 44.45
N VAL A 303 -0.68 -2.32 45.07
CA VAL A 303 0.31 -1.85 46.04
C VAL A 303 0.24 -2.80 47.23
N LYS A 304 1.18 -3.74 47.32
CA LYS A 304 1.39 -4.53 48.55
C LYS A 304 1.88 -3.56 49.63
N LYS A 305 0.98 -3.14 50.53
CA LYS A 305 1.36 -2.47 51.78
C LYS A 305 2.12 -3.48 52.64
N ILE A 306 3.43 -3.32 52.76
CA ILE A 306 4.25 -4.06 53.73
C ILE A 306 4.12 -3.33 55.06
N ASN A 307 3.26 -3.81 55.96
CA ASN A 307 3.26 -3.33 57.34
C ASN A 307 4.53 -3.83 58.04
N ARG A 308 5.46 -2.92 58.38
CA ARG A 308 6.54 -3.22 59.32
C ARG A 308 5.92 -3.43 60.70
N ALA A 309 5.87 -4.67 61.16
CA ALA A 309 5.55 -4.97 62.55
C ALA A 309 6.70 -4.44 63.43
N ASN A 310 6.43 -3.39 64.21
CA ASN A 310 7.32 -2.92 65.27
C ASN A 310 7.39 -4.00 66.36
N GLY A 311 8.43 -4.82 66.31
CA GLY A 311 8.80 -5.71 67.40
C GLY A 311 9.31 -4.91 68.59
N ARG A 312 8.40 -4.42 69.44
CA ARG A 312 8.71 -4.05 70.82
C ARG A 312 9.01 -5.34 71.58
N ARG A 313 10.29 -5.68 71.74
CA ARG A 313 10.73 -6.61 72.80
C ARG A 313 10.80 -5.83 74.12
N ARG A 314 10.13 -6.39 75.12
CA ARG A 314 10.26 -6.04 76.54
C ARG A 314 11.67 -6.37 77.04
#